data_AF-A0A7C4KAP1-F1
#
_entry.id   AF-A0A7C4KAP1-F1
#
_cell.length_a   1.000
_cell.length_b   1.000
_cell.length_c   1.000
_cell.angle_alpha   90.00
_cell.angle_beta   90.00
_cell.angle_gamma   90.00
#
_symmetry.space_group_name_H-M   'P 1'
#
loop_
_entity.id
_entity.type
_entity.pdbx_description
1 polymer ?
#
loop_
_entity_poly.entity_id
_entity_poly.type
_entity_poly.pdbx_seq_one_letter_code
_entity_poly.pdbx_strand_id
1 'polypeptide(L)'
;MEQSLSLTDKIQRGAEDSGRFFRYMAEFVGFTQADAEAIRESRFIIEKYIPEIVSKFYAQLLRYPPTRKYFLKPDGTLDQDYLQLRMHHLTNFWRRTADGVFDEEYARYVDYVGRAHTERGADPHIYIPERYVIGQVGFMQHAISEAITRELREIDREWEVRALRAWNLLMMVILEMLSRAYGHEKEPETYAQRAAIDHDPVFQLAVETYELGLGMRTAVEMEELLVGREEEIPEGGRRIVQAGSLSIGVFHYQGGWYALRNSCQHRGGPVATGDLQEGVLTCPWHGYQYKITTGELLTDPSAKLEMYPVELRQGEVFLRIPILHRDAIKVTIGEPELPKLQPHEFHTSAIRPGQIGLVQVEGADVAVYNVDGNYYATENACTHADGPMHQGELMGTTAICPWHGSCFDVTSGAVTCGPAKQPLKTYRVEIEAEVGKVYPNS
;
A
#
# COMPACT_ATOMS: atom_id res chain seq x y z
N MET A 1 28.22 -37.57 4.65
CA MET A 1 28.93 -36.81 3.59
C MET A 1 27.85 -36.11 2.77
N GLU A 2 27.34 -34.99 3.27
CA GLU A 2 26.31 -34.21 2.57
C GLU A 2 26.96 -33.50 1.39
N GLN A 3 26.57 -33.89 0.18
CA GLN A 3 26.97 -33.15 -1.02
C GLN A 3 26.25 -31.81 -1.02
N SER A 4 27.03 -30.73 -0.93
CA SER A 4 26.57 -29.36 -1.16
C SER A 4 25.96 -29.25 -2.56
N LEU A 5 24.63 -29.09 -2.63
CA LEU A 5 23.91 -28.87 -3.89
C LEU A 5 24.35 -27.55 -4.54
N SER A 6 24.45 -27.53 -5.86
CA SER A 6 24.79 -26.33 -6.63
C SER A 6 23.70 -25.25 -6.49
N LEU A 7 24.07 -23.99 -6.70
CA LEU A 7 23.12 -22.86 -6.64
C LEU A 7 21.97 -23.03 -7.66
N THR A 8 22.26 -23.60 -8.82
CA THR A 8 21.29 -23.91 -9.87
C THR A 8 20.29 -24.99 -9.45
N ASP A 9 20.75 -26.04 -8.76
CA ASP A 9 19.89 -27.11 -8.23
C ASP A 9 18.96 -26.62 -7.10
N LYS A 10 19.40 -25.62 -6.32
CA LYS A 10 18.58 -24.98 -5.28
C LYS A 10 17.51 -24.07 -5.90
N ILE A 11 17.80 -23.40 -7.02
CA ILE A 11 16.88 -22.52 -7.75
C ILE A 11 15.78 -23.32 -8.47
N GLN A 12 16.12 -24.46 -9.07
CA GLN A 12 15.12 -25.36 -9.70
C GLN A 12 14.23 -26.06 -8.65
N ARG A 13 14.77 -26.46 -7.49
CA ARG A 13 13.99 -27.13 -6.43
C ARG A 13 12.90 -26.27 -5.78
N GLY A 14 13.11 -24.95 -5.63
CA GLY A 14 12.15 -24.07 -4.93
C GLY A 14 10.77 -23.99 -5.59
N ALA A 15 10.72 -24.10 -6.93
CA ALA A 15 9.49 -24.07 -7.72
C ALA A 15 8.79 -25.44 -7.84
N GLU A 16 9.53 -26.55 -7.72
CA GLU A 16 8.98 -27.91 -7.85
C GLU A 16 8.31 -28.41 -6.57
N ASP A 17 8.78 -27.97 -5.39
CA ASP A 17 8.23 -28.41 -4.10
C ASP A 17 7.44 -27.34 -3.33
N SER A 18 7.15 -26.18 -3.95
CA SER A 18 6.44 -25.06 -3.30
C SER A 18 5.13 -25.52 -2.66
N GLY A 19 4.34 -26.35 -3.35
CA GLY A 19 3.09 -26.90 -2.81
C GLY A 19 3.29 -27.80 -1.59
N ARG A 20 4.35 -28.61 -1.58
CA ARG A 20 4.70 -29.44 -0.41
C ARG A 20 5.10 -28.56 0.77
N PHE A 21 5.92 -27.55 0.52
CA PHE A 21 6.38 -26.63 1.56
C PHE A 21 5.24 -25.77 2.13
N PHE A 22 4.35 -25.25 1.28
CA PHE A 22 3.15 -24.53 1.73
C PHE A 22 2.33 -25.40 2.69
N ARG A 23 2.03 -26.66 2.32
CA ARG A 23 1.29 -27.58 3.20
C ARG A 23 2.02 -27.86 4.51
N TYR A 24 3.33 -28.10 4.45
CA TYR A 24 4.15 -28.29 5.65
C TYR A 24 4.05 -27.08 6.59
N MET A 25 4.15 -25.86 6.06
CA MET A 25 4.05 -24.66 6.88
C MET A 25 2.63 -24.38 7.37
N ALA A 26 1.61 -24.66 6.56
CA ALA A 26 0.21 -24.59 6.97
C ALA A 26 -0.06 -25.54 8.15
N GLU A 27 0.41 -26.79 8.09
CA GLU A 27 0.33 -27.75 9.19
C GLU A 27 1.08 -27.25 10.44
N PHE A 28 2.29 -26.71 10.26
CA PHE A 28 3.11 -26.20 11.35
C PHE A 28 2.43 -25.07 12.15
N VAL A 29 1.77 -24.13 11.47
CA VAL A 29 1.06 -23.01 12.13
C VAL A 29 -0.38 -23.36 12.51
N GLY A 30 -0.90 -24.52 12.08
CA GLY A 30 -2.28 -24.93 12.31
C GLY A 30 -3.30 -24.19 11.44
N PHE A 31 -2.90 -23.82 10.22
CA PHE A 31 -3.79 -23.30 9.17
C PHE A 31 -4.58 -24.44 8.54
N THR A 32 -5.91 -24.34 8.55
CA THR A 32 -6.83 -25.41 8.16
C THR A 32 -7.74 -25.02 6.99
N GLN A 33 -8.52 -25.98 6.50
CA GLN A 33 -9.55 -25.70 5.49
C GLN A 33 -10.60 -24.69 5.97
N ALA A 34 -10.95 -24.71 7.26
CA ALA A 34 -11.88 -23.74 7.85
C ALA A 34 -11.31 -22.32 7.84
N ASP A 35 -9.99 -22.18 7.98
CA ASP A 35 -9.32 -20.88 7.85
C ASP A 35 -9.35 -20.37 6.40
N ALA A 36 -9.15 -21.27 5.43
CA ALA A 36 -9.26 -20.92 4.02
C ALA A 36 -10.69 -20.46 3.64
N GLU A 37 -11.70 -21.10 4.21
CA GLU A 37 -13.10 -20.70 4.06
C GLU A 37 -13.39 -19.35 4.73
N ALA A 38 -12.88 -19.11 5.94
CA ALA A 38 -13.02 -17.82 6.62
C ALA A 38 -12.39 -16.67 5.81
N ILE A 39 -11.24 -16.91 5.16
CA ILE A 39 -10.61 -15.96 4.25
C ILE A 39 -11.54 -15.67 3.07
N ARG A 40 -12.04 -16.71 2.40
CA ARG A 40 -12.96 -16.57 1.25
C ARG A 40 -14.22 -15.79 1.62
N GLU A 41 -14.78 -16.03 2.79
CA GLU A 41 -15.97 -15.31 3.25
C GLU A 41 -15.68 -13.83 3.52
N SER A 42 -14.49 -13.50 4.01
CA SER A 42 -14.04 -12.11 4.21
C SER A 42 -13.62 -11.39 2.92
N ARG A 43 -13.63 -12.06 1.76
CA ARG A 43 -13.14 -11.53 0.48
C ARG A 43 -13.67 -10.14 0.15
N PHE A 44 -14.98 -9.92 0.27
CA PHE A 44 -15.60 -8.66 -0.11
C PHE A 44 -15.12 -7.49 0.75
N ILE A 45 -14.77 -7.74 2.03
CA ILE A 45 -14.15 -6.75 2.92
C ILE A 45 -12.77 -6.39 2.37
N ILE A 46 -11.97 -7.40 2.06
CA ILE A 46 -10.63 -7.17 1.53
C ILE A 46 -10.70 -6.43 0.20
N GLU A 47 -11.54 -6.87 -0.74
CA GLU A 47 -11.74 -6.21 -2.03
C GLU A 47 -12.21 -4.75 -1.89
N LYS A 48 -13.07 -4.43 -0.91
CA LYS A 48 -13.47 -3.05 -0.58
C LYS A 48 -12.28 -2.19 -0.14
N TYR A 49 -11.34 -2.75 0.61
CA TYR A 49 -10.22 -2.02 1.21
C TYR A 49 -8.88 -2.16 0.46
N ILE A 50 -8.81 -2.94 -0.63
CA ILE A 50 -7.58 -3.13 -1.42
C ILE A 50 -6.92 -1.79 -1.81
N PRO A 51 -7.63 -0.77 -2.33
CA PRO A 51 -6.99 0.50 -2.67
C PRO A 51 -6.31 1.17 -1.47
N GLU A 52 -6.95 1.14 -0.30
CA GLU A 52 -6.38 1.69 0.94
C GLU A 52 -5.16 0.88 1.39
N ILE A 53 -5.25 -0.46 1.39
CA ILE A 53 -4.17 -1.37 1.77
C ILE A 53 -2.94 -1.16 0.88
N VAL A 54 -3.15 -1.14 -0.44
CA VAL A 54 -2.09 -0.96 -1.44
C VAL A 54 -1.49 0.44 -1.34
N SER A 55 -2.31 1.48 -1.15
CA SER A 55 -1.82 2.85 -0.97
C SER A 55 -0.94 3.00 0.27
N LYS A 56 -1.42 2.53 1.43
CA LYS A 56 -0.66 2.55 2.70
C LYS A 56 0.70 1.88 2.54
N PHE A 57 0.74 0.75 1.84
CA PHE A 57 1.97 0.00 1.57
C PHE A 57 2.99 0.75 0.73
N TYR A 58 2.56 1.27 -0.43
CA TYR A 58 3.47 1.99 -1.32
C TYR A 58 3.90 3.33 -0.74
N ALA A 59 3.00 4.03 -0.06
CA ALA A 59 3.39 5.22 0.71
C ALA A 59 4.50 4.87 1.71
N GLN A 60 4.37 3.76 2.44
CA GLN A 60 5.40 3.29 3.36
C GLN A 60 6.72 2.93 2.66
N LEU A 61 6.69 2.24 1.51
CA LEU A 61 7.90 1.96 0.72
C LEU A 61 8.60 3.23 0.24
N LEU A 62 7.84 4.22 -0.21
CA LEU A 62 8.39 5.48 -0.72
C LEU A 62 9.00 6.35 0.40
N ARG A 63 8.59 6.19 1.66
CA ARG A 63 9.18 6.93 2.78
C ARG A 63 10.64 6.53 3.03
N TYR A 64 11.02 5.28 2.84
CA TYR A 64 12.32 4.76 3.26
C TYR A 64 13.30 4.68 2.08
N PRO A 65 14.50 5.29 2.16
CA PRO A 65 15.47 5.27 1.04
C PRO A 65 15.82 3.87 0.52
N PRO A 66 16.04 2.85 1.38
CA PRO A 66 16.37 1.49 0.92
C PRO A 66 15.31 0.85 0.04
N THR A 67 14.04 1.23 0.19
CA THR A 67 12.92 0.70 -0.61
C THR A 67 12.49 1.66 -1.72
N ARG A 68 12.55 2.98 -1.49
CA ARG A 68 12.20 4.00 -2.49
C ARG A 68 13.09 3.91 -3.74
N LYS A 69 14.37 3.57 -3.59
CA LYS A 69 15.35 3.54 -4.69
C LYS A 69 14.91 2.70 -5.91
N TYR A 70 14.09 1.67 -5.70
CA TYR A 70 13.58 0.81 -6.78
C TYR A 70 12.42 1.42 -7.58
N PHE A 71 11.89 2.57 -7.14
CA PHE A 71 10.78 3.28 -7.79
C PHE A 71 11.23 4.62 -8.36
N LEU A 72 12.54 4.87 -8.44
CA LEU A 72 13.09 6.10 -9.00
C LEU A 72 13.68 5.82 -10.39
N LYS A 73 13.51 6.79 -11.29
CA LYS A 73 14.23 6.87 -12.55
C LYS A 73 15.71 7.24 -12.31
N PRO A 74 16.59 7.09 -13.32
CA PRO A 74 18.00 7.46 -13.20
C PRO A 74 18.24 8.94 -12.81
N ASP A 75 17.30 9.83 -13.12
CA ASP A 75 17.33 11.25 -12.75
C ASP A 75 16.85 11.53 -11.30
N GLY A 76 16.47 10.49 -10.56
CA GLY A 76 15.97 10.57 -9.19
C GLY A 76 14.49 10.91 -9.06
N THR A 77 13.77 11.13 -10.16
CA THR A 77 12.32 11.34 -10.14
C THR A 77 11.56 10.02 -9.96
N LEU A 78 10.33 10.08 -9.47
CA LEU A 78 9.51 8.88 -9.28
C LEU A 78 9.10 8.27 -10.63
N ASP A 79 9.32 6.97 -10.78
CA ASP A 79 8.78 6.18 -11.87
C ASP A 79 7.34 5.75 -11.56
N GLN A 80 6.40 6.66 -11.82
CA GLN A 80 4.97 6.44 -11.57
C GLN A 80 4.41 5.25 -12.34
N ASP A 81 4.89 5.03 -13.56
CA ASP A 81 4.37 3.99 -14.44
C ASP A 81 4.83 2.61 -13.96
N TYR A 82 6.08 2.50 -13.52
CA TYR A 82 6.57 1.31 -12.83
C TYR A 82 5.86 1.12 -11.48
N LEU A 83 5.66 2.18 -10.70
CA LEU A 83 4.94 2.12 -9.43
C LEU A 83 3.52 1.57 -9.60
N GLN A 84 2.76 2.09 -10.59
CA GLN A 84 1.40 1.64 -10.91
C GLN A 84 1.38 0.18 -11.36
N LEU A 85 2.34 -0.25 -12.19
CA LEU A 85 2.50 -1.66 -12.58
C LEU A 85 2.71 -2.56 -11.35
N ARG A 86 3.54 -2.13 -10.40
CA ARG A 86 3.78 -2.89 -9.16
C ARG A 86 2.54 -2.89 -8.26
N MET A 87 1.81 -1.77 -8.14
CA MET A 87 0.52 -1.70 -7.46
C MET A 87 -0.49 -2.68 -8.05
N HIS A 88 -0.53 -2.81 -9.38
CA HIS A 88 -1.41 -3.76 -10.07
C HIS A 88 -1.08 -5.21 -9.71
N HIS A 89 0.21 -5.56 -9.71
CA HIS A 89 0.64 -6.90 -9.30
C HIS A 89 0.29 -7.22 -7.83
N LEU A 90 0.49 -6.26 -6.92
CA LEU A 90 0.14 -6.42 -5.51
C LEU A 90 -1.38 -6.54 -5.31
N THR A 91 -2.15 -5.74 -6.04
CA THR A 91 -3.61 -5.81 -6.08
C THR A 91 -4.09 -7.20 -6.49
N ASN A 92 -3.56 -7.74 -7.59
CA ASN A 92 -3.93 -9.07 -8.07
C ASN A 92 -3.50 -10.17 -7.09
N PHE A 93 -2.34 -10.02 -6.45
CA PHE A 93 -1.89 -10.94 -5.41
C PHE A 93 -2.92 -11.04 -4.28
N TRP A 94 -3.41 -9.91 -3.76
CA TRP A 94 -4.37 -9.90 -2.67
C TRP A 94 -5.76 -10.37 -3.08
N ARG A 95 -6.23 -10.03 -4.29
CA ARG A 95 -7.49 -10.58 -4.83
C ARG A 95 -7.44 -12.10 -4.93
N ARG A 96 -6.37 -12.64 -5.55
CA ARG A 96 -6.17 -14.10 -5.66
C ARG A 96 -6.08 -14.76 -4.29
N THR A 97 -5.41 -14.12 -3.35
CA THR A 97 -5.29 -14.63 -1.97
C THR A 97 -6.65 -14.66 -1.26
N ALA A 98 -7.46 -13.62 -1.46
CA ALA A 98 -8.81 -13.52 -0.90
C ALA A 98 -9.82 -14.51 -1.52
N ASP A 99 -9.51 -15.15 -2.66
CA ASP A 99 -10.32 -16.26 -3.18
C ASP A 99 -10.34 -17.47 -2.23
N GLY A 100 -9.37 -17.56 -1.30
CA GLY A 100 -9.27 -18.66 -0.34
C GLY A 100 -9.01 -20.01 -1.03
N VAL A 101 -8.32 -20.01 -2.17
CA VAL A 101 -7.93 -21.21 -2.92
C VAL A 101 -6.41 -21.36 -2.84
N PHE A 102 -5.95 -22.27 -1.99
CA PHE A 102 -4.54 -22.48 -1.68
C PHE A 102 -4.04 -23.80 -2.26
N ASP A 103 -4.04 -23.90 -3.58
CA ASP A 103 -3.57 -25.07 -4.33
C ASP A 103 -2.07 -24.99 -4.67
N GLU A 104 -1.60 -25.96 -5.44
CA GLU A 104 -0.20 -26.01 -5.85
C GLU A 104 0.18 -24.83 -6.76
N GLU A 105 -0.77 -24.31 -7.54
CA GLU A 105 -0.53 -23.14 -8.40
C GLU A 105 -0.36 -21.88 -7.56
N TYR A 106 -1.20 -21.69 -6.53
CA TYR A 106 -1.05 -20.60 -5.57
C TYR A 106 0.31 -20.66 -4.87
N ALA A 107 0.74 -21.85 -4.40
CA ALA A 107 2.03 -21.99 -3.74
C ALA A 107 3.21 -21.65 -4.66
N ARG A 108 3.17 -22.07 -5.93
CA ARG A 108 4.18 -21.69 -6.93
C ARG A 108 4.16 -20.19 -7.23
N TYR A 109 2.98 -19.58 -7.22
CA TYR A 109 2.82 -18.15 -7.41
C TYR A 109 3.47 -17.36 -6.26
N VAL A 110 3.26 -17.74 -5.00
CA VAL A 110 3.90 -17.10 -3.84
C VAL A 110 5.43 -17.27 -3.89
N ASP A 111 5.93 -18.46 -4.24
CA ASP A 111 7.38 -18.69 -4.45
C ASP A 111 7.95 -17.76 -5.54
N TYR A 112 7.25 -17.63 -6.67
CA TYR A 112 7.64 -16.69 -7.72
C TYR A 112 7.70 -15.24 -7.22
N VAL A 113 6.71 -14.82 -6.43
CA VAL A 113 6.71 -13.49 -5.79
C VAL A 113 7.94 -13.34 -4.91
N GLY A 114 8.27 -14.31 -4.05
CA GLY A 114 9.47 -14.27 -3.21
C GLY A 114 10.74 -14.10 -4.05
N ARG A 115 10.93 -14.94 -5.07
CA ARG A 115 12.09 -14.86 -5.96
C ARG A 115 12.19 -13.53 -6.71
N ALA A 116 11.06 -12.93 -7.11
CA ALA A 116 11.04 -11.64 -7.81
C ALA A 116 11.58 -10.47 -6.98
N HIS A 117 11.75 -10.63 -5.66
CA HIS A 117 12.39 -9.64 -4.77
C HIS A 117 13.88 -9.93 -4.52
N THR A 118 14.43 -10.92 -5.23
CA THR A 118 15.82 -11.37 -5.12
C THR A 118 16.46 -11.48 -6.50
N GLU A 119 17.78 -11.64 -6.55
CA GLU A 119 18.52 -11.87 -7.80
C GLU A 119 18.13 -13.21 -8.48
N ARG A 120 17.37 -14.07 -7.81
CA ARG A 120 16.82 -15.33 -8.35
C ARG A 120 15.54 -15.13 -9.16
N GLY A 121 15.07 -13.88 -9.26
CA GLY A 121 13.89 -13.48 -10.01
C GLY A 121 14.15 -13.34 -11.52
N ALA A 122 13.18 -12.75 -12.23
CA ALA A 122 13.30 -12.49 -13.66
C ALA A 122 14.31 -11.38 -13.98
N ASP A 123 14.50 -10.43 -13.06
CA ASP A 123 15.54 -9.41 -13.14
C ASP A 123 16.59 -9.66 -12.05
N PRO A 124 17.83 -10.06 -12.42
CA PRO A 124 18.88 -10.35 -11.46
C PRO A 124 19.46 -9.10 -10.79
N HIS A 125 19.11 -7.89 -11.23
CA HIS A 125 19.55 -6.65 -10.59
C HIS A 125 18.67 -6.25 -9.40
N ILE A 126 17.50 -6.87 -9.25
CA ILE A 126 16.60 -6.62 -8.13
C ILE A 126 17.02 -7.48 -6.95
N TYR A 127 17.40 -6.82 -5.86
CA TYR A 127 17.55 -7.45 -4.55
C TYR A 127 16.98 -6.52 -3.51
N ILE A 128 15.86 -6.89 -2.88
CA ILE A 128 15.25 -6.13 -1.78
C ILE A 128 15.62 -6.85 -0.49
N PRO A 129 16.32 -6.20 0.46
CA PRO A 129 16.78 -6.86 1.68
C PRO A 129 15.64 -7.53 2.44
N GLU A 130 15.86 -8.76 2.91
CA GLU A 130 14.84 -9.64 3.48
C GLU A 130 14.05 -8.97 4.61
N ARG A 131 14.75 -8.22 5.47
CA ARG A 131 14.17 -7.45 6.58
C ARG A 131 13.01 -6.53 6.15
N TYR A 132 13.09 -5.93 4.96
CA TYR A 132 12.05 -5.04 4.46
C TYR A 132 10.88 -5.85 3.94
N VAL A 133 11.09 -7.03 3.34
CA VAL A 133 9.99 -7.93 2.98
C VAL A 133 9.27 -8.42 4.23
N ILE A 134 10.01 -8.86 5.26
CA ILE A 134 9.43 -9.30 6.55
C ILE A 134 8.60 -8.17 7.17
N GLY A 135 9.17 -6.97 7.30
CA GLY A 135 8.46 -5.81 7.85
C GLY A 135 7.22 -5.44 7.04
N GLN A 136 7.27 -5.59 5.72
CA GLN A 136 6.17 -5.27 4.83
C GLN A 136 5.04 -6.32 4.85
N VAL A 137 5.34 -7.59 5.08
CA VAL A 137 4.30 -8.60 5.37
C VAL A 137 3.59 -8.27 6.68
N GLY A 138 4.33 -7.87 7.72
CA GLY A 138 3.73 -7.43 8.98
C GLY A 138 2.85 -6.18 8.82
N PHE A 139 3.29 -5.22 8.00
CA PHE A 139 2.49 -4.04 7.67
C PHE A 139 1.19 -4.41 6.93
N MET A 140 1.26 -5.34 5.99
CA MET A 140 0.10 -5.90 5.29
C MET A 140 -0.89 -6.59 6.22
N GLN A 141 -0.36 -7.44 7.11
CA GLN A 141 -1.16 -8.11 8.14
C GLN A 141 -1.94 -7.12 9.01
N HIS A 142 -1.28 -6.02 9.40
CA HIS A 142 -1.93 -4.95 10.15
C HIS A 142 -3.06 -4.28 9.35
N ALA A 143 -2.80 -3.88 8.10
CA ALA A 143 -3.79 -3.21 7.25
C ALA A 143 -5.01 -4.11 6.95
N ILE A 144 -4.79 -5.41 6.73
CA ILE A 144 -5.87 -6.41 6.57
C ILE A 144 -6.68 -6.53 7.86
N SER A 145 -6.01 -6.58 9.02
CA SER A 145 -6.69 -6.66 10.32
C SER A 145 -7.55 -5.42 10.58
N GLU A 146 -7.04 -4.22 10.29
CA GLU A 146 -7.81 -2.97 10.40
C GLU A 146 -9.05 -2.98 9.50
N ALA A 147 -8.94 -3.48 8.26
CA ALA A 147 -10.07 -3.57 7.34
C ALA A 147 -11.17 -4.50 7.88
N ILE A 148 -10.79 -5.67 8.41
CA ILE A 148 -11.73 -6.64 9.00
C ILE A 148 -12.39 -6.07 10.26
N THR A 149 -11.60 -5.55 11.20
CA THR A 149 -12.13 -4.97 12.44
C THR A 149 -13.08 -3.81 12.16
N ARG A 150 -12.76 -2.94 11.19
CA ARG A 150 -13.62 -1.81 10.83
C ARG A 150 -15.00 -2.22 10.33
N GLU A 151 -15.11 -3.33 9.61
CA GLU A 151 -16.41 -3.83 9.15
C GLU A 151 -17.12 -4.66 10.20
N LEU A 152 -16.41 -5.48 10.98
CA LEU A 152 -17.04 -6.55 11.76
C LEU A 152 -17.14 -6.29 13.26
N ARG A 153 -16.32 -5.41 13.85
CA ARG A 153 -16.22 -5.25 15.31
C ARG A 153 -17.54 -5.02 16.02
N GLU A 154 -18.41 -4.21 15.42
CA GLU A 154 -19.73 -3.87 15.97
C GLU A 154 -20.88 -4.68 15.33
N ILE A 155 -20.57 -5.58 14.40
CA ILE A 155 -21.56 -6.35 13.62
C ILE A 155 -21.55 -7.83 14.04
N ASP A 156 -20.40 -8.48 13.96
CA ASP A 156 -20.26 -9.91 14.21
C ASP A 156 -18.85 -10.21 14.75
N ARG A 157 -18.77 -10.31 16.07
CA ARG A 157 -17.53 -10.58 16.80
C ARG A 157 -16.99 -11.99 16.55
N GLU A 158 -17.84 -12.99 16.37
CA GLU A 158 -17.38 -14.36 16.10
C GLU A 158 -16.75 -14.44 14.71
N TRP A 159 -17.35 -13.74 13.74
CA TRP A 159 -16.78 -13.61 12.41
C TRP A 159 -15.49 -12.80 12.40
N GLU A 160 -15.43 -11.67 13.11
CA GLU A 160 -14.20 -10.90 13.25
C GLU A 160 -13.05 -11.79 13.74
N VAL A 161 -13.27 -12.51 14.85
CA VAL A 161 -12.24 -13.36 15.47
C VAL A 161 -11.76 -14.47 14.52
N ARG A 162 -12.68 -15.19 13.86
CA ARG A 162 -12.29 -16.29 12.95
C ARG A 162 -11.57 -15.76 11.69
N ALA A 163 -11.99 -14.62 11.15
CA ALA A 163 -11.35 -14.01 9.99
C ALA A 163 -9.95 -13.50 10.34
N LEU A 164 -9.80 -12.77 11.45
CA LEU A 164 -8.49 -12.29 11.93
C LEU A 164 -7.54 -13.46 12.20
N ARG A 165 -8.02 -14.54 12.84
CA ARG A 165 -7.23 -15.75 13.06
C ARG A 165 -6.73 -16.33 11.72
N ALA A 166 -7.64 -16.54 10.78
CA ALA A 166 -7.31 -17.17 9.50
C ALA A 166 -6.28 -16.36 8.70
N TRP A 167 -6.47 -15.04 8.61
CA TRP A 167 -5.52 -14.14 7.95
C TRP A 167 -4.16 -14.12 8.65
N ASN A 168 -4.11 -14.05 9.98
CA ASN A 168 -2.86 -14.09 10.72
C ASN A 168 -2.07 -15.38 10.48
N LEU A 169 -2.74 -16.54 10.48
CA LEU A 169 -2.11 -17.83 10.18
C LEU A 169 -1.59 -17.89 8.74
N LEU A 170 -2.38 -17.42 7.76
CA LEU A 170 -1.92 -17.36 6.37
C LEU A 170 -0.72 -16.43 6.21
N MET A 171 -0.68 -15.28 6.90
CA MET A 171 0.46 -14.36 6.84
C MET A 171 1.76 -15.03 7.31
N MET A 172 1.70 -15.89 8.32
CA MET A 172 2.86 -16.68 8.76
C MET A 172 3.34 -17.65 7.66
N VAL A 173 2.42 -18.33 6.97
CA VAL A 173 2.74 -19.24 5.85
C VAL A 173 3.35 -18.47 4.68
N ILE A 174 2.75 -17.35 4.29
CA ILE A 174 3.24 -16.49 3.20
C ILE A 174 4.63 -15.94 3.54
N LEU A 175 4.83 -15.45 4.78
CA LEU A 175 6.10 -14.93 5.24
C LEU A 175 7.23 -15.95 5.05
N GLU A 176 7.01 -17.18 5.50
CA GLU A 176 8.00 -18.26 5.37
C GLU A 176 8.24 -18.63 3.90
N MET A 177 7.17 -18.66 3.09
CA MET A 177 7.29 -18.90 1.65
C MET A 177 8.15 -17.85 0.94
N LEU A 178 8.00 -16.58 1.31
CA LEU A 178 8.81 -15.49 0.77
C LEU A 178 10.26 -15.55 1.29
N SER A 179 10.45 -15.77 2.59
CA SER A 179 11.77 -15.86 3.23
C SER A 179 12.61 -16.99 2.64
N ARG A 180 12.00 -18.12 2.25
CA ARG A 180 12.70 -19.23 1.60
C ARG A 180 13.45 -18.83 0.31
N ALA A 181 13.00 -17.78 -0.39
CA ALA A 181 13.67 -17.27 -1.57
C ALA A 181 15.01 -16.59 -1.26
N TYR A 182 15.22 -16.18 0.00
CA TYR A 182 16.41 -15.48 0.46
C TYR A 182 17.55 -16.45 0.81
N GLY A 183 18.72 -15.87 1.08
CA GLY A 183 19.94 -16.57 1.47
C GLY A 183 20.59 -15.81 2.61
N HIS A 184 21.85 -15.42 2.43
CA HIS A 184 22.49 -14.48 3.35
C HIS A 184 22.15 -13.04 2.98
N GLU A 185 21.89 -12.22 3.99
CA GLU A 185 21.70 -10.78 3.82
C GLU A 185 22.94 -10.13 3.19
N LYS A 186 22.70 -9.23 2.23
CA LYS A 186 23.73 -8.60 1.39
C LYS A 186 23.88 -7.10 1.64
N GLU A 187 22.85 -6.43 2.13
CA GLU A 187 22.90 -4.99 2.39
C GLU A 187 22.97 -4.71 3.91
N PRO A 188 23.85 -3.78 4.35
CA PRO A 188 23.89 -3.34 5.74
C PRO A 188 22.66 -2.51 6.09
N GLU A 189 22.39 -2.38 7.38
CA GLU A 189 21.35 -1.49 7.87
C GLU A 189 21.69 -0.03 7.60
N THR A 190 20.68 0.74 7.21
CA THR A 190 20.81 2.18 7.03
C THR A 190 19.69 2.88 7.78
N TYR A 191 20.05 3.98 8.43
CA TYR A 191 19.14 4.83 9.21
C TYR A 191 18.98 6.21 8.54
N ALA A 192 19.07 6.21 7.20
CA ALA A 192 18.98 7.42 6.40
C ALA A 192 17.61 8.11 6.58
N GLN A 193 17.61 9.43 6.42
CA GLN A 193 16.41 10.24 6.63
C GLN A 193 15.26 9.77 5.75
N ARG A 194 14.08 9.64 6.38
CA ARG A 194 12.82 9.28 5.71
C ARG A 194 12.31 10.47 4.90
N ALA A 195 11.61 10.20 3.81
CA ALA A 195 10.90 11.21 3.04
C ALA A 195 9.47 11.39 3.56
N ALA A 196 8.96 12.61 3.44
CA ALA A 196 7.54 12.90 3.54
C ALA A 196 6.85 12.50 2.23
N ILE A 197 5.68 11.88 2.34
CA ILE A 197 4.88 11.42 1.20
C ILE A 197 3.51 12.05 1.30
N ASP A 198 3.08 12.69 0.22
CA ASP A 198 1.68 13.05 0.02
C ASP A 198 0.88 11.77 -0.25
N HIS A 199 -0.03 11.43 0.67
CA HIS A 199 -0.77 10.18 0.62
C HIS A 199 -1.91 10.20 -0.41
N ASP A 200 -2.45 11.38 -0.74
CA ASP A 200 -3.63 11.49 -1.59
C ASP A 200 -3.35 11.02 -3.02
N PRO A 201 -2.28 11.46 -3.70
CA PRO A 201 -1.96 10.98 -5.04
C PRO A 201 -1.59 9.48 -5.08
N VAL A 202 -1.00 8.95 -4.00
CA VAL A 202 -0.70 7.52 -3.88
C VAL A 202 -1.98 6.71 -3.73
N PHE A 203 -2.96 7.22 -2.98
CA PHE A 203 -4.27 6.62 -2.83
C PHE A 203 -5.07 6.64 -4.13
N GLN A 204 -5.12 7.76 -4.84
CA GLN A 204 -5.80 7.84 -6.14
C GLN A 204 -5.19 6.87 -7.15
N LEU A 205 -3.85 6.80 -7.22
CA LEU A 205 -3.18 5.84 -8.10
C LEU A 205 -3.56 4.38 -7.77
N ALA A 206 -3.72 4.04 -6.49
CA ALA A 206 -4.14 2.71 -6.07
C ALA A 206 -5.61 2.42 -6.42
N VAL A 207 -6.51 3.41 -6.31
CA VAL A 207 -7.92 3.31 -6.74
C VAL A 207 -7.99 3.09 -8.24
N GLU A 208 -7.35 3.94 -9.04
CA GLU A 208 -7.30 3.80 -10.50
C GLU A 208 -6.78 2.42 -10.92
N THR A 209 -5.69 1.97 -10.28
CA THR A 209 -5.09 0.66 -10.54
C THR A 209 -6.07 -0.48 -10.27
N TYR A 210 -6.84 -0.38 -9.18
CA TYR A 210 -7.82 -1.38 -8.81
C TYR A 210 -9.03 -1.38 -9.76
N GLU A 211 -9.59 -0.21 -10.06
CA GLU A 211 -10.72 -0.05 -10.98
C GLU A 211 -10.39 -0.55 -12.40
N LEU A 212 -9.22 -0.19 -12.92
CA LEU A 212 -8.70 -0.71 -14.20
C LEU A 212 -8.61 -2.24 -14.18
N GLY A 213 -8.11 -2.83 -13.08
CA GLY A 213 -8.02 -4.27 -12.90
C GLY A 213 -9.38 -4.99 -12.80
N LEU A 214 -10.45 -4.28 -12.43
CA LEU A 214 -11.82 -4.77 -12.44
C LEU A 214 -12.52 -4.59 -13.81
N GLY A 215 -11.87 -3.92 -14.76
CA GLY A 215 -12.51 -3.49 -16.00
C GLY A 215 -13.62 -2.47 -15.77
N MET A 216 -13.65 -1.84 -14.58
CA MET A 216 -14.52 -0.71 -14.29
C MET A 216 -13.99 0.47 -15.09
N ARG A 217 -14.64 0.75 -16.21
CA ARG A 217 -14.39 1.97 -16.96
C ARG A 217 -14.98 3.13 -16.16
N THR A 218 -14.20 3.71 -15.26
CA THR A 218 -14.37 5.12 -14.92
C THR A 218 -14.28 5.90 -16.23
N ALA A 219 -15.07 6.96 -16.39
CA ALA A 219 -14.99 7.83 -17.55
C ALA A 219 -13.64 8.55 -17.51
N VAL A 220 -12.57 7.88 -17.95
CA VAL A 220 -11.27 8.48 -18.11
C VAL A 220 -11.41 9.45 -19.27
N GLU A 221 -11.08 10.73 -19.06
CA GLU A 221 -10.90 11.63 -20.19
C GLU A 221 -9.90 10.97 -21.14
N MET A 222 -10.20 10.95 -22.43
CA MET A 222 -9.36 10.30 -23.43
C MET A 222 -8.77 11.39 -24.30
N GLU A 223 -7.46 11.35 -24.54
CA GLU A 223 -6.84 12.15 -25.58
C GLU A 223 -6.70 11.35 -26.88
N GLU A 224 -6.69 12.07 -28.00
CA GLU A 224 -6.50 11.49 -29.32
C GLU A 224 -5.06 11.67 -29.76
N LEU A 225 -4.42 10.57 -30.13
CA LEU A 225 -3.07 10.54 -30.67
C LEU A 225 -3.12 10.16 -32.15
N LEU A 226 -2.54 11.02 -32.99
CA LEU A 226 -2.36 10.70 -34.42
C LEU A 226 -1.30 9.60 -34.56
N VAL A 227 -1.70 8.44 -35.06
CA VAL A 227 -0.81 7.29 -35.30
C VAL A 227 -0.09 7.43 -36.63
N GLY A 228 -0.76 7.99 -37.63
CA GLY A 228 -0.26 8.18 -39.00
C GLY A 228 -1.37 8.08 -40.04
N ARG A 229 -0.99 8.05 -41.31
CA ARG A 229 -1.94 7.82 -42.41
C ARG A 229 -2.25 6.33 -42.59
N GLU A 230 -3.47 6.02 -43.01
CA GLU A 230 -3.91 4.65 -43.33
C GLU A 230 -2.96 3.95 -44.31
N GLU A 231 -2.51 4.67 -45.33
CA GLU A 231 -1.59 4.16 -46.36
C GLU A 231 -0.23 3.70 -45.81
N GLU A 232 0.18 4.23 -44.65
CA GLU A 232 1.46 3.88 -44.02
C GLU A 232 1.39 2.60 -43.17
N ILE A 233 0.18 2.09 -42.91
CA ILE A 233 -0.07 0.83 -42.19
C ILE A 233 -1.03 0.00 -43.05
N PRO A 234 -0.51 -0.66 -44.10
CA PRO A 234 -1.34 -1.46 -45.00
C PRO A 234 -1.99 -2.65 -44.28
N GLU A 235 -2.97 -3.28 -44.91
CA GLU A 235 -3.63 -4.49 -44.42
C GLU A 235 -2.62 -5.58 -44.00
N GLY A 236 -2.79 -6.14 -42.80
CA GLY A 236 -1.85 -7.05 -42.14
C GLY A 236 -0.65 -6.36 -41.47
N GLY A 237 -0.51 -5.05 -41.65
CA GLY A 237 0.55 -4.22 -41.07
C GLY A 237 0.27 -3.79 -39.64
N ARG A 238 1.31 -3.24 -39.00
CA ARG A 238 1.23 -2.69 -37.65
C ARG A 238 2.16 -1.51 -37.44
N ARG A 239 1.85 -0.68 -36.45
CA ARG A 239 2.71 0.37 -35.93
C ARG A 239 2.72 0.31 -34.41
N ILE A 240 3.90 0.43 -33.81
CA ILE A 240 4.02 0.56 -32.36
C ILE A 240 4.11 2.04 -32.03
N VAL A 241 3.21 2.51 -31.17
CA VAL A 241 3.10 3.89 -30.73
C VAL A 241 3.53 3.96 -29.27
N GLN A 242 4.37 4.95 -28.96
CA GLN A 242 4.79 5.24 -27.60
C GLN A 242 4.08 6.53 -27.15
N ALA A 243 3.22 6.43 -26.13
CA ALA A 243 2.49 7.55 -25.56
C ALA A 243 2.73 7.60 -24.05
N GLY A 244 3.66 8.48 -23.62
CA GLY A 244 4.18 8.43 -22.26
C GLY A 244 4.81 7.05 -21.97
N SER A 245 4.29 6.34 -20.98
CA SER A 245 4.69 4.97 -20.64
C SER A 245 3.93 3.88 -21.37
N LEU A 246 2.82 4.21 -22.01
CA LEU A 246 2.03 3.24 -22.76
C LEU A 246 2.76 2.95 -24.07
N SER A 247 3.19 1.69 -24.21
CA SER A 247 3.60 1.14 -25.49
C SER A 247 2.40 0.38 -26.06
N ILE A 248 1.96 0.75 -27.27
CA ILE A 248 0.71 0.26 -27.86
C ILE A 248 0.99 -0.20 -29.29
N GLY A 249 0.59 -1.41 -29.65
CA GLY A 249 0.59 -1.88 -31.03
C GLY A 249 -0.74 -1.57 -31.71
N VAL A 250 -0.72 -0.83 -32.81
CA VAL A 250 -1.87 -0.53 -33.68
C VAL A 250 -1.78 -1.41 -34.92
N PHE A 251 -2.84 -2.14 -35.25
CA PHE A 251 -2.90 -3.16 -36.29
C PHE A 251 -4.01 -2.84 -37.28
N HIS A 252 -3.72 -3.03 -38.57
CA HIS A 252 -4.71 -3.02 -39.64
C HIS A 252 -4.96 -4.47 -40.05
N TYR A 253 -6.17 -4.96 -39.84
CA TYR A 253 -6.51 -6.36 -40.09
C TYR A 253 -7.98 -6.52 -40.51
N GLN A 254 -8.21 -7.26 -41.59
CA GLN A 254 -9.51 -7.50 -42.22
C GLN A 254 -10.32 -6.21 -42.46
N GLY A 255 -9.65 -5.13 -42.88
CA GLY A 255 -10.26 -3.81 -43.08
C GLY A 255 -10.69 -3.11 -41.78
N GLY A 256 -10.34 -3.65 -40.62
CA GLY A 256 -10.55 -3.08 -39.30
C GLY A 256 -9.26 -2.59 -38.65
N TRP A 257 -9.42 -1.71 -37.65
CA TRP A 257 -8.31 -1.15 -36.88
C TRP A 257 -8.39 -1.58 -35.42
N TYR A 258 -7.29 -2.09 -34.88
CA TYR A 258 -7.22 -2.63 -33.53
C TYR A 258 -5.96 -2.11 -32.83
N ALA A 259 -6.05 -1.76 -31.56
CA ALA A 259 -4.89 -1.37 -30.77
C ALA A 259 -4.84 -2.11 -29.44
N LEU A 260 -3.67 -2.64 -29.10
CA LEU A 260 -3.42 -3.48 -27.92
C LEU A 260 -2.20 -2.98 -27.17
N ARG A 261 -2.21 -3.13 -25.84
CA ARG A 261 -1.02 -2.88 -25.01
C ARG A 261 0.13 -3.79 -25.44
N ASN A 262 1.29 -3.21 -25.71
CA ASN A 262 2.52 -3.89 -26.08
C ASN A 262 3.26 -4.43 -24.83
N SER A 263 2.53 -5.13 -23.96
CA SER A 263 3.07 -5.72 -22.74
C SER A 263 2.30 -7.00 -22.41
N CYS A 264 2.96 -8.14 -22.61
CA CYS A 264 2.38 -9.46 -22.39
C CYS A 264 2.00 -9.67 -20.91
N GLN A 265 0.78 -10.16 -20.65
CA GLN A 265 0.28 -10.45 -19.29
C GLN A 265 1.16 -11.43 -18.49
N HIS A 266 2.02 -12.21 -19.15
CA HIS A 266 2.93 -13.14 -18.46
C HIS A 266 4.07 -12.41 -17.73
N ARG A 267 5.00 -11.78 -18.46
CA ARG A 267 6.22 -11.13 -17.91
C ARG A 267 6.51 -9.76 -18.51
N GLY A 268 5.49 -9.11 -19.08
CA GLY A 268 5.60 -7.77 -19.64
C GLY A 268 6.33 -7.68 -20.99
N GLY A 269 6.65 -8.81 -21.63
CA GLY A 269 7.37 -8.83 -22.92
C GLY A 269 6.66 -8.05 -24.03
N PRO A 270 7.41 -7.51 -25.02
CA PRO A 270 6.91 -6.60 -26.05
C PRO A 270 6.10 -7.36 -27.11
N VAL A 271 4.91 -7.81 -26.74
CA VAL A 271 4.09 -8.72 -27.55
C VAL A 271 3.78 -8.19 -28.96
N ALA A 272 3.66 -6.87 -29.14
CA ALA A 272 3.38 -6.25 -30.44
C ALA A 272 4.57 -6.29 -31.40
N THR A 273 5.77 -6.68 -30.98
CA THR A 273 6.91 -6.94 -31.88
C THR A 273 6.96 -8.38 -32.38
N GLY A 274 6.17 -9.29 -31.78
CA GLY A 274 6.17 -10.72 -32.07
C GLY A 274 5.55 -11.10 -33.41
N ASP A 275 5.50 -12.38 -33.73
CA ASP A 275 4.93 -12.84 -34.99
C ASP A 275 3.40 -12.67 -35.01
N LEU A 276 2.87 -12.18 -36.13
CA LEU A 276 1.44 -12.04 -36.36
C LEU A 276 1.03 -12.93 -37.54
N GLN A 277 0.20 -13.94 -37.26
CA GLN A 277 -0.33 -14.85 -38.28
C GLN A 277 -1.85 -14.98 -38.09
N GLU A 278 -2.61 -14.70 -39.15
CA GLU A 278 -4.08 -14.85 -39.15
C GLU A 278 -4.80 -14.21 -37.95
N GLY A 279 -4.34 -13.02 -37.54
CA GLY A 279 -4.92 -12.29 -36.40
C GLY A 279 -4.49 -12.81 -35.02
N VAL A 280 -3.54 -13.75 -34.97
CA VAL A 280 -2.92 -14.26 -33.75
C VAL A 280 -1.53 -13.66 -33.57
N LEU A 281 -1.37 -12.89 -32.50
CA LEU A 281 -0.11 -12.26 -32.11
C LEU A 281 0.62 -13.12 -31.08
N THR A 282 1.81 -13.59 -31.44
CA THR A 282 2.63 -14.48 -30.60
C THR A 282 3.76 -13.70 -29.95
N CYS A 283 3.77 -13.63 -28.61
CA CYS A 283 4.80 -12.96 -27.83
C CYS A 283 6.19 -13.59 -28.06
N PRO A 284 7.23 -12.81 -28.41
CA PRO A 284 8.53 -13.37 -28.80
C PRO A 284 9.33 -13.95 -27.62
N TRP A 285 8.95 -13.65 -26.38
CA TRP A 285 9.71 -14.12 -25.21
C TRP A 285 9.34 -15.55 -24.78
N HIS A 286 8.06 -15.86 -24.71
CA HIS A 286 7.57 -17.12 -24.13
C HIS A 286 6.43 -17.77 -24.94
N GLY A 287 6.12 -17.24 -26.13
CA GLY A 287 5.16 -17.85 -27.05
C GLY A 287 3.68 -17.67 -26.70
N TYR A 288 3.33 -16.81 -25.73
CA TYR A 288 1.92 -16.54 -25.40
C TYR A 288 1.20 -15.90 -26.59
N GLN A 289 0.01 -16.41 -26.92
CA GLN A 289 -0.71 -16.07 -28.15
C GLN A 289 -2.00 -15.31 -27.86
N TYR A 290 -2.19 -14.16 -28.49
CA TYR A 290 -3.34 -13.29 -28.29
C TYR A 290 -4.09 -13.04 -29.59
N LYS A 291 -5.42 -13.00 -29.54
CA LYS A 291 -6.23 -12.60 -30.70
C LYS A 291 -6.26 -11.08 -30.80
N ILE A 292 -5.81 -10.50 -31.92
CA ILE A 292 -5.66 -9.04 -32.00
C ILE A 292 -6.97 -8.26 -31.98
N THR A 293 -8.07 -8.90 -32.36
CA THR A 293 -9.39 -8.27 -32.44
C THR A 293 -10.09 -8.17 -31.09
N THR A 294 -9.68 -8.98 -30.10
CA THR A 294 -10.31 -9.05 -28.77
C THR A 294 -9.31 -8.85 -27.62
N GLY A 295 -8.02 -8.99 -27.90
CA GLY A 295 -6.96 -8.98 -26.90
C GLY A 295 -6.86 -10.28 -26.09
N GLU A 296 -7.76 -11.25 -26.28
CA GLU A 296 -7.85 -12.46 -25.48
C GLU A 296 -6.65 -13.38 -25.67
N LEU A 297 -6.16 -13.94 -24.56
CA LEU A 297 -5.15 -15.00 -24.56
C LEU A 297 -5.80 -16.31 -25.00
N LEU A 298 -5.23 -16.98 -26.00
CA LEU A 298 -5.82 -18.20 -26.56
C LEU A 298 -5.90 -19.37 -25.59
N THR A 299 -4.96 -19.46 -24.64
CA THR A 299 -4.91 -20.54 -23.64
C THR A 299 -5.82 -20.27 -22.44
N ASP A 300 -6.23 -19.02 -22.24
CA ASP A 300 -7.10 -18.60 -21.14
C ASP A 300 -7.87 -17.34 -21.57
N PRO A 301 -9.10 -17.49 -22.10
CA PRO A 301 -9.91 -16.36 -22.55
C PRO A 301 -10.30 -15.37 -21.43
N SER A 302 -10.14 -15.74 -20.15
CA SER A 302 -10.36 -14.81 -19.02
C SER A 302 -9.24 -13.78 -18.89
N ALA A 303 -8.06 -14.06 -19.44
CA ALA A 303 -6.93 -13.15 -19.53
C ALA A 303 -6.91 -12.45 -20.90
N LYS A 304 -6.78 -11.11 -20.90
CA LYS A 304 -6.69 -10.32 -22.14
C LYS A 304 -5.71 -9.15 -22.02
N LEU A 305 -5.16 -8.74 -23.17
CA LEU A 305 -4.46 -7.48 -23.31
C LEU A 305 -5.46 -6.33 -23.26
N GLU A 306 -5.03 -5.22 -22.67
CA GLU A 306 -5.77 -3.97 -22.71
C GLU A 306 -5.88 -3.47 -24.15
N MET A 307 -7.08 -3.05 -24.54
CA MET A 307 -7.35 -2.55 -25.89
C MET A 307 -7.71 -1.07 -25.87
N TYR A 308 -7.28 -0.37 -26.91
CA TYR A 308 -7.50 1.06 -27.07
C TYR A 308 -8.36 1.33 -28.32
N PRO A 309 -9.34 2.24 -28.26
CA PRO A 309 -10.14 2.59 -29.43
C PRO A 309 -9.27 3.19 -30.54
N VAL A 310 -9.50 2.74 -31.77
CA VAL A 310 -8.87 3.30 -32.98
C VAL A 310 -9.96 3.79 -33.92
N GLU A 311 -9.79 4.99 -34.46
CA GLU A 311 -10.71 5.58 -35.41
C GLU A 311 -9.96 6.03 -36.67
N LEU A 312 -10.49 5.65 -37.84
CA LEU A 312 -10.02 6.16 -39.12
C LEU A 312 -10.88 7.38 -39.51
N ARG A 313 -10.26 8.55 -39.63
CA ARG A 313 -10.94 9.78 -40.05
C ARG A 313 -10.16 10.42 -41.20
N GLN A 314 -10.81 10.60 -42.35
CA GLN A 314 -10.23 11.28 -43.51
C GLN A 314 -8.85 10.72 -43.96
N GLY A 315 -8.64 9.40 -43.84
CA GLY A 315 -7.37 8.73 -44.19
C GLY A 315 -6.29 8.78 -43.10
N GLU A 316 -6.60 9.32 -41.93
CA GLU A 316 -5.73 9.38 -40.76
C GLU A 316 -6.23 8.46 -39.64
N VAL A 317 -5.30 7.74 -39.03
CA VAL A 317 -5.55 6.76 -37.97
C VAL A 317 -5.32 7.44 -36.62
N PHE A 318 -6.36 7.53 -35.81
CA PHE A 318 -6.33 8.11 -34.46
C PHE A 318 -6.48 7.01 -33.42
N LEU A 319 -5.61 7.06 -32.41
CA LEU A 319 -5.66 6.20 -31.23
C LEU A 319 -6.19 7.00 -30.05
N ARG A 320 -7.18 6.46 -29.33
CA ARG A 320 -7.69 7.07 -28.09
C ARG A 320 -7.01 6.45 -26.89
N ILE A 321 -6.31 7.26 -26.10
CA ILE A 321 -5.60 6.83 -24.90
C ILE A 321 -6.12 7.57 -23.66
N PRO A 322 -6.14 6.94 -22.48
CA PRO A 322 -6.57 7.59 -21.26
C PRO A 322 -5.64 8.76 -20.90
N ILE A 323 -6.22 9.90 -20.57
CA ILE A 323 -5.53 11.02 -19.90
C ILE A 323 -5.28 10.57 -18.47
N LEU A 324 -4.04 10.19 -18.18
CA LEU A 324 -3.59 10.03 -16.81
C LEU A 324 -3.45 11.45 -16.23
N HIS A 325 -4.38 11.86 -15.37
CA HIS A 325 -4.19 13.07 -14.54
C HIS A 325 -3.02 12.81 -13.60
N ARG A 326 -1.81 13.11 -14.09
CA ARG A 326 -0.57 12.98 -13.33
C ARG A 326 -0.42 14.19 -12.42
N ASP A 327 -1.19 14.25 -11.35
CA ASP A 327 -0.63 14.90 -10.18
C ASP A 327 0.55 14.04 -9.74
N ALA A 328 1.76 14.54 -10.05
CA ALA A 328 2.98 13.82 -9.74
C ALA A 328 3.01 13.59 -8.22
N ILE A 329 3.02 12.33 -7.78
CA ILE A 329 3.24 11.96 -6.38
C ILE A 329 4.47 12.73 -5.91
N LYS A 330 4.26 13.70 -5.02
CA LYS A 330 5.33 14.56 -4.51
C LYS A 330 6.04 13.83 -3.38
N VAL A 331 7.26 13.43 -3.66
CA VAL A 331 8.17 12.87 -2.64
C VAL A 331 9.10 13.99 -2.18
N THR A 332 8.90 14.47 -0.96
CA THR A 332 9.77 15.49 -0.37
C THR A 332 10.78 14.80 0.54
N ILE A 333 12.06 14.88 0.20
CA ILE A 333 13.14 14.34 1.02
C ILE A 333 13.40 15.31 2.18
N GLY A 334 13.06 14.91 3.41
CA GLY A 334 13.14 15.75 4.61
C GLY A 334 12.11 15.31 5.66
N GLU A 335 12.15 15.90 6.86
CA GLU A 335 11.08 15.70 7.83
C GLU A 335 9.73 16.07 7.19
N PRO A 336 8.67 15.26 7.37
CA PRO A 336 7.35 15.76 7.09
C PRO A 336 7.17 17.03 7.91
N GLU A 337 6.84 18.15 7.26
CA GLU A 337 6.13 19.19 7.99
C GLU A 337 4.87 18.49 8.49
N LEU A 338 4.89 18.08 9.77
CA LEU A 338 3.66 17.81 10.49
C LEU A 338 2.76 19.01 10.20
N PRO A 339 1.49 18.79 9.80
CA PRO A 339 0.59 19.90 9.49
C PRO A 339 0.72 20.91 10.63
N LYS A 340 1.04 22.16 10.31
CA LYS A 340 1.30 23.18 11.33
C LYS A 340 0.09 23.23 12.25
N LEU A 341 0.30 22.73 13.46
CA LEU A 341 -0.72 22.71 14.49
C LEU A 341 -1.10 24.15 14.80
N GLN A 342 -2.39 24.40 14.93
CA GLN A 342 -2.88 25.64 15.49
C GLN A 342 -2.43 25.73 16.96
N PRO A 343 -2.33 26.93 17.55
CA PRO A 343 -1.84 27.08 18.92
C PRO A 343 -2.58 26.22 19.97
N HIS A 344 -3.83 25.86 19.71
CA HIS A 344 -4.69 25.06 20.60
C HIS A 344 -4.64 23.55 20.33
N GLU A 345 -3.73 23.10 19.46
CA GLU A 345 -3.62 21.71 19.03
C GLU A 345 -2.29 21.10 19.50
N PHE A 346 -2.29 19.79 19.73
CA PHE A 346 -1.10 19.01 20.10
C PHE A 346 -1.11 17.63 19.43
N HIS A 347 0.07 17.07 19.20
CA HIS A 347 0.18 15.66 18.81
C HIS A 347 -0.01 14.76 20.02
N THR A 348 -0.92 13.79 19.92
CA THR A 348 -1.17 12.79 20.98
C THR A 348 0.11 12.03 21.37
N SER A 349 0.99 11.75 20.40
CA SER A 349 2.29 11.11 20.60
C SER A 349 3.32 11.96 21.36
N ALA A 350 3.13 13.28 21.42
CA ALA A 350 4.02 14.20 22.12
C ALA A 350 3.79 14.23 23.64
N ILE A 351 2.58 13.90 24.09
CA ILE A 351 2.21 13.83 25.51
C ILE A 351 1.87 12.39 25.83
N ARG A 352 2.85 11.61 26.30
CA ARG A 352 2.67 10.18 26.63
C ARG A 352 1.87 10.01 27.94
N PRO A 353 1.31 8.82 28.22
CA PRO A 353 0.64 8.55 29.49
C PRO A 353 1.52 8.94 30.69
N GLY A 354 0.93 9.69 31.62
CA GLY A 354 1.60 10.26 32.79
C GLY A 354 2.36 11.57 32.53
N GLN A 355 2.31 12.14 31.32
CA GLN A 355 2.96 13.40 30.97
C GLN A 355 1.99 14.58 30.90
N ILE A 356 2.57 15.77 30.98
CA ILE A 356 1.88 17.05 30.85
C ILE A 356 2.48 17.82 29.68
N GLY A 357 1.64 18.31 28.78
CA GLY A 357 2.00 19.21 27.69
C GLY A 357 1.44 20.61 27.88
N LEU A 358 1.78 21.49 26.95
CA LEU A 358 1.38 22.90 26.95
C LEU A 358 0.84 23.27 25.57
N VAL A 359 -0.30 23.94 25.54
CA VAL A 359 -0.91 24.54 24.34
C VAL A 359 -1.40 25.95 24.65
N GLN A 360 -1.75 26.71 23.61
CA GLN A 360 -2.34 28.05 23.74
C GLN A 360 -3.77 28.07 23.20
N VAL A 361 -4.71 28.46 24.06
CA VAL A 361 -6.13 28.64 23.70
C VAL A 361 -6.47 30.12 23.87
N GLU A 362 -6.81 30.80 22.77
CA GLU A 362 -7.16 32.23 22.78
C GLU A 362 -6.10 33.14 23.46
N GLY A 363 -4.82 32.76 23.36
CA GLY A 363 -3.70 33.48 23.97
C GLY A 363 -3.43 33.16 25.44
N ALA A 364 -4.19 32.24 26.05
CA ALA A 364 -3.93 31.71 27.38
C ALA A 364 -3.17 30.38 27.32
N ASP A 365 -2.19 30.21 28.20
CA ASP A 365 -1.44 28.97 28.36
C ASP A 365 -2.29 27.92 29.09
N VAL A 366 -2.42 26.74 28.49
CA VAL A 366 -3.25 25.63 28.97
C VAL A 366 -2.40 24.37 29.10
N ALA A 367 -2.41 23.77 30.29
CA ALA A 367 -1.74 22.50 30.57
C ALA A 367 -2.64 21.34 30.13
N VAL A 368 -2.07 20.40 29.37
CA VAL A 368 -2.76 19.21 28.84
C VAL A 368 -2.18 17.96 29.49
N TYR A 369 -3.01 17.14 30.12
CA TYR A 369 -2.62 15.97 30.90
C TYR A 369 -3.04 14.70 30.15
N ASN A 370 -2.13 13.72 30.06
CA ASN A 370 -2.48 12.39 29.56
C ASN A 370 -2.57 11.40 30.74
N VAL A 371 -3.79 11.02 31.10
CA VAL A 371 -4.09 10.02 32.13
C VAL A 371 -4.47 8.71 31.44
N ASP A 372 -3.50 7.79 31.36
CA ASP A 372 -3.68 6.45 30.79
C ASP A 372 -4.33 6.44 29.39
N GLY A 373 -3.98 7.42 28.55
CA GLY A 373 -4.50 7.59 27.19
C GLY A 373 -5.70 8.52 27.07
N ASN A 374 -6.27 8.99 28.19
CA ASN A 374 -7.33 10.00 28.21
C ASN A 374 -6.74 11.38 28.44
N TYR A 375 -7.17 12.36 27.65
CA TYR A 375 -6.62 13.72 27.70
C TYR A 375 -7.55 14.68 28.42
N TYR A 376 -6.98 15.44 29.36
CA TYR A 376 -7.66 16.49 30.11
C TYR A 376 -6.88 17.79 30.00
N ALA A 377 -7.52 18.94 30.22
CA ALA A 377 -6.84 20.22 30.13
C ALA A 377 -7.34 21.21 31.18
N THR A 378 -6.40 21.96 31.77
CA THR A 378 -6.66 23.03 32.74
C THR A 378 -5.85 24.27 32.40
N GLU A 379 -6.22 25.42 32.96
CA GLU A 379 -5.31 26.57 32.94
C GLU A 379 -3.93 26.19 33.50
N ASN A 380 -2.89 26.77 32.91
CA ASN A 380 -1.52 26.47 33.29
C ASN A 380 -1.09 27.21 34.57
N ALA A 381 -1.74 28.33 34.91
CA ALA A 381 -1.42 29.10 36.11
C ALA A 381 -2.12 28.52 37.34
N CYS A 382 -1.33 28.05 38.31
CA CYS A 382 -1.87 27.55 39.57
C CYS A 382 -2.59 28.65 40.36
N THR A 383 -3.83 28.41 40.77
CA THR A 383 -4.68 29.37 41.52
C THR A 383 -4.15 29.78 42.90
N HIS A 384 -3.05 29.20 43.37
CA HIS A 384 -2.37 29.64 44.60
C HIS A 384 -1.47 30.86 44.34
N ALA A 385 -0.59 30.77 43.34
CA ALA A 385 0.49 31.72 43.13
C ALA A 385 1.04 31.66 41.69
N ASP A 386 0.19 31.36 40.71
CA ASP A 386 0.48 31.33 39.27
C ASP A 386 1.58 30.36 38.82
N GLY A 387 1.89 29.34 39.64
CA GLY A 387 2.88 28.33 39.30
C GLY A 387 2.51 27.52 38.04
N PRO A 388 3.46 27.18 37.16
CA PRO A 388 3.20 26.55 35.87
C PRO A 388 2.87 25.07 36.01
N MET A 389 1.60 24.70 35.85
CA MET A 389 1.11 23.34 36.00
C MET A 389 1.72 22.36 34.98
N HIS A 390 2.06 22.80 33.76
CA HIS A 390 2.71 21.94 32.76
C HIS A 390 4.12 21.47 33.18
N GLN A 391 4.75 22.13 34.16
CA GLN A 391 6.05 21.74 34.72
C GLN A 391 5.91 20.93 36.01
N GLY A 392 4.67 20.61 36.39
CA GLY A 392 4.34 19.82 37.56
C GLY A 392 4.48 18.31 37.33
N GLU A 393 4.01 17.55 38.32
CA GLU A 393 3.93 16.09 38.24
C GLU A 393 2.47 15.65 38.07
N LEU A 394 2.26 14.56 37.34
CA LEU A 394 0.94 13.94 37.16
C LEU A 394 0.95 12.53 37.76
N MET A 395 0.07 12.29 38.73
CA MET A 395 -0.12 11.00 39.38
C MET A 395 -1.58 10.57 39.28
N GLY A 396 -1.88 9.65 38.36
CA GLY A 396 -3.27 9.32 38.01
C GLY A 396 -3.99 10.58 37.51
N THR A 397 -5.13 10.94 38.12
CA THR A 397 -5.85 12.19 37.81
C THR A 397 -5.36 13.39 38.61
N THR A 398 -4.34 13.25 39.47
CA THR A 398 -3.87 14.34 40.33
C THR A 398 -2.64 15.03 39.74
N ALA A 399 -2.78 16.31 39.39
CA ALA A 399 -1.66 17.17 39.00
C ALA A 399 -1.12 17.95 40.21
N ILE A 400 0.20 17.99 40.36
CA ILE A 400 0.91 18.62 41.48
C ILE A 400 1.68 19.84 40.95
N CYS A 401 1.35 21.03 41.47
CA CYS A 401 2.04 22.26 41.12
C CYS A 401 3.51 22.23 41.59
N PRO A 402 4.49 22.56 40.73
CA PRO A 402 5.92 22.40 41.05
C PRO A 402 6.45 23.42 42.07
N TRP A 403 5.71 24.50 42.36
CA TRP A 403 6.20 25.56 43.26
C TRP A 403 5.91 25.27 44.72
N HIS A 404 4.64 25.06 45.06
CA HIS A 404 4.20 24.94 46.46
C HIS A 404 3.39 23.67 46.72
N GLY A 405 3.35 22.74 45.75
CA GLY A 405 2.74 21.42 45.93
C GLY A 405 1.22 21.39 46.02
N SER A 406 0.52 22.43 45.54
CA SER A 406 -0.95 22.35 45.43
C SER A 406 -1.34 21.25 44.45
N CYS A 407 -2.30 20.43 44.83
CA CYS A 407 -2.77 19.31 44.03
C CYS A 407 -4.16 19.59 43.48
N PHE A 408 -4.39 19.20 42.23
CA PHE A 408 -5.65 19.39 41.54
C PHE A 408 -6.07 18.09 40.84
N ASP A 409 -7.36 17.78 40.88
CA ASP A 409 -7.92 16.74 40.02
C ASP A 409 -8.11 17.31 38.60
N VAL A 410 -7.41 16.74 37.62
CA VAL A 410 -7.39 17.27 36.24
C VAL A 410 -8.71 17.08 35.49
N THR A 411 -9.59 16.20 35.96
CA THR A 411 -10.89 15.92 35.31
C THR A 411 -11.94 16.98 35.64
N SER A 412 -11.76 17.66 36.78
CA SER A 412 -12.72 18.64 37.33
C SER A 412 -12.10 20.00 37.64
N GLY A 413 -10.77 20.09 37.71
CA GLY A 413 -10.03 21.26 38.19
C GLY A 413 -10.04 21.40 39.72
N ALA A 414 -10.72 20.52 40.46
CA ALA A 414 -10.92 20.66 41.91
C ALA A 414 -9.61 20.59 42.69
N VAL A 415 -9.46 21.44 43.71
CA VAL A 415 -8.32 21.37 44.64
C VAL A 415 -8.44 20.12 45.50
N THR A 416 -7.42 19.27 45.48
CA THR A 416 -7.35 18.06 46.32
C THR A 416 -6.37 18.22 47.47
N CYS A 417 -5.37 19.09 47.34
CA CYS A 417 -4.46 19.49 48.41
C CYS A 417 -4.05 20.95 48.26
N GLY A 418 -3.99 21.67 49.38
CA GLY A 418 -3.56 23.08 49.41
C GLY A 418 -2.07 23.26 49.12
N PRO A 419 -1.56 24.51 49.09
CA PRO A 419 -2.17 25.74 49.62
C PRO A 419 -3.24 26.43 48.75
N ALA A 420 -3.46 26.01 47.50
CA ALA A 420 -4.56 26.51 46.67
C ALA A 420 -5.93 26.35 47.36
N LYS A 421 -6.86 27.26 47.07
CA LYS A 421 -8.24 27.24 47.60
C LYS A 421 -9.31 27.31 46.52
N GLN A 422 -8.92 27.64 45.30
CA GLN A 422 -9.83 27.77 44.16
C GLN A 422 -9.49 26.69 43.13
N PRO A 423 -10.50 26.09 42.48
CA PRO A 423 -10.27 25.11 41.43
C PRO A 423 -9.61 25.77 40.21
N LEU A 424 -8.88 24.99 39.43
CA LEU A 424 -8.40 25.40 38.11
C LEU A 424 -9.57 25.45 37.12
N LYS A 425 -9.54 26.43 36.22
CA LYS A 425 -10.40 26.43 35.03
C LYS A 425 -10.06 25.23 34.16
N THR A 426 -11.07 24.47 33.74
CA THR A 426 -10.92 23.34 32.81
C THR A 426 -11.22 23.74 31.37
N TYR A 427 -10.74 22.93 30.43
CA TYR A 427 -10.92 23.07 28.99
C TYR A 427 -11.38 21.72 28.40
N ARG A 428 -12.17 21.77 27.32
CA ARG A 428 -12.62 20.58 26.60
C ARG A 428 -11.51 20.10 25.67
N VAL A 429 -11.20 18.81 25.71
CA VAL A 429 -10.24 18.18 24.80
C VAL A 429 -10.98 17.23 23.86
N GLU A 430 -10.73 17.35 22.56
CA GLU A 430 -11.24 16.45 21.53
C GLU A 430 -10.06 15.80 20.81
N ILE A 431 -10.14 14.49 20.58
CA ILE A 431 -9.09 13.74 19.88
C ILE A 431 -9.62 13.31 18.52
N GLU A 432 -8.93 13.72 17.46
CA GLU A 432 -9.17 13.30 16.08
C GLU A 432 -7.90 12.63 15.54
N ALA A 433 -7.94 11.30 15.41
CA ALA A 433 -6.78 10.49 14.99
C ALA A 433 -5.52 10.77 15.85
N GLU A 434 -4.49 11.40 15.28
CA GLU A 434 -3.21 11.68 15.96
C GLU A 434 -3.12 13.09 16.58
N VAL A 435 -4.15 13.93 16.43
CA VAL A 435 -4.17 15.33 16.89
C VAL A 435 -5.24 15.53 17.97
N GLY A 436 -4.85 16.13 19.08
CA GLY A 436 -5.76 16.62 20.12
C GLY A 436 -5.99 18.12 19.98
N LYS A 437 -7.24 18.56 20.12
CA LYS A 437 -7.66 19.96 20.05
C LYS A 437 -8.26 20.39 21.39
N VAL A 438 -7.90 21.59 21.86
CA VAL A 438 -8.34 22.11 23.16
C VAL A 438 -9.22 23.34 22.98
N TYR A 439 -10.40 23.32 23.60
CA TYR A 439 -11.43 24.35 23.48
C TYR A 439 -11.80 24.93 24.86
N PRO A 440 -12.16 26.23 24.95
CA PRO A 440 -12.81 26.75 26.14
C PRO A 440 -14.11 25.99 26.41
N ASN A 441 -14.41 25.75 27.69
CA ASN A 441 -15.73 25.30 28.08
C ASN A 441 -16.73 26.45 27.87
N SER A 442 -17.75 26.21 27.04
CA SER A 442 -18.83 27.14 26.68
C SER A 442 -19.72 27.52 27.86
#